data_AF-A0A1I8P1C8-F1
#
_entry.id   AF-A0A1I8P1C8-F1
#
_cell.length_a   1.000
_cell.length_b   1.000
_cell.length_c   1.000
_cell.angle_alpha   90.00
_cell.angle_beta   90.00
_cell.angle_gamma   90.00
#
_symmetry.space_group_name_H-M   'P 1'
#
loop_
_entity.id
_entity.type
_entity.pdbx_description
1 polymer ?
#
loop_
_entity_poly.entity_id
_entity_poly.type
_entity_poly.pdbx_seq_one_letter_code
_entity_poly.pdbx_strand_id
1 'polypeptide(L)'
;MLSSLKKKLNSALQEAAIITENIKQQYQQRVTTPESLTSSRSSLVLSATDLGVPSNVNVAAGCNLLAKYEDEWKIIHQNNEENARKAQDVAKQIVSIETQMNQQYVVMSDLIHCLSAIPNLVGKLKDCQQTVKEVQELGHEVEKELEKLEDLCAECELQEYMLEKQCELSKFKQKKMEDLESYRQKVAADHQQRIRLHEEKLRSIQKERQAVFEDAFRHDLKEFKENGHISKIRKDIKQERSMSLEEVVLDDGSDTKDALEEFLNG
;
A
#
# COMPACT_ATOMS: atom_id res chain seq x y z
N MET A 1 -65.96 33.65 3.57
CA MET A 1 -66.35 33.91 4.98
C MET A 1 -65.22 34.50 5.82
N LEU A 2 -63.98 34.00 5.73
CA LEU A 2 -62.82 34.56 6.46
C LEU A 2 -62.41 35.99 6.03
N SER A 3 -62.60 36.34 4.76
CA SER A 3 -62.25 37.68 4.23
C SER A 3 -63.18 38.79 4.72
N SER A 4 -64.48 38.52 4.86
CA SER A 4 -65.44 39.47 5.43
C SER A 4 -65.23 39.67 6.93
N LEU A 5 -64.82 38.62 7.65
CA LEU A 5 -64.49 38.70 9.07
C LEU A 5 -63.23 39.55 9.33
N LYS A 6 -62.18 39.38 8.51
CA LYS A 6 -60.97 40.22 8.58
C LYS A 6 -61.27 41.70 8.31
N LYS A 7 -62.14 42.01 7.35
CA LYS A 7 -62.57 43.40 7.07
C LYS A 7 -63.35 44.00 8.25
N LYS A 8 -64.26 43.23 8.86
CA LYS A 8 -65.01 43.68 10.05
C LYS A 8 -64.09 43.89 11.26
N LEU A 9 -63.11 43.01 11.48
CA LEU A 9 -62.13 43.15 12.56
C LEU A 9 -61.27 44.40 12.36
N ASN A 10 -60.80 44.67 11.14
CA ASN A 10 -60.05 45.89 10.85
C ASN A 10 -60.90 47.16 11.01
N SER A 11 -62.18 47.13 10.60
CA SER A 11 -63.12 48.25 10.84
C SER A 11 -63.29 48.50 12.33
N ALA A 12 -63.50 47.45 13.12
CA ALA A 12 -63.67 47.55 14.57
C ALA A 12 -62.41 48.05 15.28
N LEU A 13 -61.21 47.63 14.84
CA LEU A 13 -59.94 48.14 15.34
C LEU A 13 -59.74 49.62 15.01
N GLN A 14 -60.18 50.05 13.82
CA GLN A 14 -60.08 51.43 13.40
C GLN A 14 -61.07 52.33 14.16
N GLU A 15 -62.31 51.86 14.37
CA GLU A 15 -63.29 52.54 15.23
C GLU A 15 -62.81 52.62 16.69
N ALA A 16 -62.24 51.53 17.23
CA ALA A 16 -61.66 51.53 18.57
C ALA A 16 -60.48 52.51 18.71
N ALA A 17 -59.64 52.62 17.67
CA ALA A 17 -58.55 53.60 17.65
C ALA A 17 -59.09 55.04 17.65
N ILE A 18 -60.14 55.33 16.86
CA ILE A 18 -60.78 56.65 16.83
C ILE A 18 -61.42 56.97 18.18
N ILE A 19 -62.13 56.02 18.80
CA ILE A 19 -62.74 56.21 20.13
C ILE A 19 -61.66 56.47 21.18
N THR A 20 -60.56 55.73 21.15
CA THR A 20 -59.44 55.89 22.10
C THR A 20 -58.78 57.26 21.93
N GLU A 21 -58.55 57.70 20.69
CA GLU A 21 -58.01 59.02 20.39
C GLU A 21 -58.97 60.14 20.83
N ASN A 22 -60.27 59.96 20.60
CA ASN A 22 -61.29 60.94 21.00
C ASN A 22 -61.42 61.05 22.52
N ILE A 23 -61.38 59.93 23.25
CA ILE A 23 -61.34 59.92 24.72
C ILE A 23 -60.07 60.59 25.23
N LYS A 24 -58.91 60.31 24.60
CA LYS A 24 -57.63 60.93 24.96
C LYS A 24 -57.64 62.44 24.71
N GLN A 25 -58.20 62.89 23.59
CA GLN A 25 -58.36 64.31 23.27
C GLN A 25 -59.35 64.99 24.20
N GLN A 26 -60.45 64.34 24.57
CA GLN A 26 -61.42 64.85 25.53
C GLN A 26 -60.82 64.97 26.93
N TYR A 27 -59.99 64.00 27.34
CA TYR A 27 -59.24 64.05 28.59
C TYR A 27 -58.19 65.17 28.56
N GLN A 28 -57.44 65.29 27.48
CA GLN A 28 -56.47 66.38 27.30
C GLN A 28 -57.14 67.75 27.31
N GLN A 29 -58.27 67.95 26.61
CA GLN A 29 -59.03 69.20 26.66
C GLN A 29 -59.49 69.55 28.07
N ARG A 30 -59.90 68.56 28.88
CA ARG A 30 -60.25 68.80 30.30
C ARG A 30 -59.06 69.07 31.21
N VAL A 31 -57.86 68.63 30.83
CA VAL A 31 -56.61 68.85 31.58
C VAL A 31 -55.89 70.13 31.13
N THR A 32 -56.01 70.56 29.87
CA THR A 32 -55.34 71.74 29.30
C THR A 32 -56.21 73.00 29.25
N THR A 33 -57.46 72.94 29.71
CA THR A 33 -58.28 74.13 29.98
C THR A 33 -58.26 74.48 31.49
N PRO A 34 -57.26 75.23 31.98
CA PRO A 34 -57.28 75.76 33.35
C PRO A 34 -58.18 76.99 33.52
N GLU A 35 -59.03 77.33 32.54
CA GLU A 35 -59.93 78.49 32.60
C GLU A 35 -61.40 78.08 32.47
N SER A 36 -61.99 77.71 33.62
CA SER A 36 -63.38 78.06 34.01
C SER A 36 -63.85 77.39 35.31
N LEU A 37 -63.04 76.54 35.96
CA LEU A 37 -63.40 75.97 37.27
C LEU A 37 -62.66 76.58 38.46
N THR A 38 -61.65 77.43 38.21
CA THR A 38 -60.92 78.17 39.26
C THR A 38 -61.32 79.64 39.37
N SER A 39 -61.98 80.22 38.35
CA SER A 39 -62.41 81.63 38.33
C SER A 39 -63.70 81.92 39.11
N SER A 40 -64.29 80.93 39.77
CA SER A 40 -65.43 81.12 40.69
C SER A 40 -65.07 80.95 42.16
N ARG A 41 -63.78 80.76 42.51
CA ARG A 41 -63.36 80.49 43.89
C ARG A 41 -63.17 81.75 44.76
N SER A 42 -63.45 82.95 44.24
CA SER A 42 -63.22 84.21 44.96
C SER A 42 -64.45 85.11 45.16
N SER A 43 -65.68 84.66 44.88
CA SER A 43 -66.86 85.55 44.97
C SER A 43 -68.13 84.94 45.58
N LEU A 44 -68.02 83.95 46.46
CA LEU A 44 -69.17 83.47 47.25
C LEU A 44 -68.89 83.55 48.74
N VAL A 45 -68.68 84.78 49.23
CA VAL A 45 -68.96 85.10 50.63
C VAL A 45 -70.33 85.77 50.68
N LEU A 46 -71.37 84.97 50.45
CA LEU A 46 -72.74 85.37 50.81
C LEU A 46 -72.91 85.02 52.29
N SER A 47 -73.11 86.03 53.13
CA SER A 47 -73.43 85.85 54.54
C SER A 47 -74.72 85.03 54.68
N ALA A 48 -74.69 84.02 55.55
CA ALA A 48 -75.72 82.99 55.72
C ALA A 48 -77.16 83.51 55.98
N THR A 49 -77.32 84.80 56.28
CA THR A 49 -78.59 85.48 56.57
C THR A 49 -79.46 85.79 55.35
N ASP A 50 -78.92 85.84 54.12
CA ASP A 50 -79.68 86.30 52.93
C ASP A 50 -80.33 85.16 52.10
N LEU A 51 -80.14 83.89 52.50
CA LEU A 51 -80.65 82.70 51.80
C LEU A 51 -81.69 81.90 52.60
N GLY A 52 -82.15 82.41 53.74
CA GLY A 52 -83.13 81.72 54.60
C GLY A 52 -82.60 80.43 55.24
N VAL A 53 -81.27 80.26 55.30
CA VAL A 53 -80.62 79.07 55.86
C VAL A 53 -80.45 79.25 57.36
N PRO A 54 -80.88 78.30 58.21
CA PRO A 54 -80.74 78.42 59.66
C PRO A 54 -79.26 78.56 60.06
N SER A 55 -78.99 79.47 61.01
CA SER A 55 -77.65 79.92 61.44
C SER A 55 -76.76 78.82 62.05
N ASN A 56 -77.25 77.59 62.14
CA ASN A 56 -76.55 76.40 62.62
C ASN A 56 -75.99 75.51 61.50
N VAL A 57 -76.21 75.83 60.21
CA VAL A 57 -75.73 75.03 59.09
C VAL A 57 -74.44 75.62 58.50
N ASN A 58 -73.36 74.84 58.54
CA ASN A 58 -72.09 75.21 57.94
C ASN A 58 -72.13 75.01 56.41
N VAL A 59 -72.32 76.10 55.68
CA VAL A 59 -72.38 76.12 54.21
C VAL A 59 -71.06 75.63 53.57
N ALA A 60 -69.92 75.75 54.26
CA ALA A 60 -68.61 75.31 53.77
C ALA A 60 -68.31 73.81 54.01
N ALA A 61 -69.15 73.08 54.75
CA ALA A 61 -68.92 71.67 55.07
C ALA A 61 -68.85 70.78 53.81
N GLY A 62 -69.66 71.07 52.79
CA GLY A 62 -69.63 70.38 51.50
C GLY A 62 -68.31 70.60 50.74
N CYS A 63 -67.81 71.83 50.72
CA CYS A 63 -66.52 72.15 50.08
C CYS A 63 -65.34 71.50 50.81
N ASN A 64 -65.35 71.48 52.14
CA ASN A 64 -64.30 70.83 52.93
C ASN A 64 -64.30 69.31 52.76
N LEU A 65 -65.48 68.69 52.66
CA LEU A 65 -65.60 67.26 52.39
C LEU A 65 -65.09 66.92 50.99
N LEU A 66 -65.43 67.73 49.99
CA LEU A 66 -64.95 67.54 48.62
C LEU A 66 -63.42 67.69 48.55
N ALA A 67 -62.85 68.72 49.17
CA ALA A 67 -61.41 68.94 49.21
C ALA A 67 -60.67 67.76 49.87
N LYS A 68 -61.19 67.23 50.98
CA LYS A 68 -60.63 66.05 51.63
C LYS A 68 -60.59 64.84 50.68
N TYR A 69 -61.69 64.54 50.00
CA TYR A 69 -61.74 63.41 49.07
C TYR A 69 -60.90 63.64 47.80
N GLU A 70 -60.77 64.88 47.34
CA GLU A 70 -59.88 65.24 46.25
C GLU A 70 -58.41 64.98 46.62
N ASP A 71 -57.98 65.38 47.82
CA ASP A 71 -56.64 65.14 48.34
C ASP A 71 -56.36 63.65 48.55
N GLU A 72 -57.30 62.91 49.17
CA GLU A 72 -57.19 61.46 49.35
C GLU A 72 -57.12 60.72 48.00
N TRP A 73 -57.95 61.11 47.03
CA TRP A 73 -57.93 60.55 45.69
C TRP A 73 -56.59 60.80 44.99
N LYS A 74 -56.05 62.02 45.10
CA LYS A 74 -54.75 62.37 44.52
C LYS A 74 -53.63 61.51 45.08
N ILE A 75 -53.61 61.27 46.39
CA ILE A 75 -52.61 60.40 47.05
C ILE A 75 -52.75 58.96 46.52
N ILE A 76 -53.97 58.43 46.46
CA ILE A 76 -54.23 57.07 45.95
C ILE A 76 -53.79 56.95 44.48
N HIS A 77 -54.09 57.96 43.66
CA HIS A 77 -53.72 57.98 42.26
C HIS A 77 -52.21 57.97 42.07
N GLN A 78 -51.49 58.83 42.79
CA GLN A 78 -50.02 58.88 42.75
C GLN A 78 -49.40 57.55 43.20
N ASN A 79 -49.89 56.97 44.30
CA ASN A 79 -49.41 55.68 44.79
C ASN A 79 -49.65 54.56 43.77
N ASN A 80 -50.81 54.56 43.10
CA ASN A 80 -51.13 53.58 42.07
C ASN A 80 -50.23 53.72 40.83
N GLU A 81 -49.93 54.96 40.43
CA GLU A 81 -49.03 55.22 39.30
C GLU A 81 -47.58 54.81 39.61
N GLU A 82 -47.08 55.10 40.82
CA GLU A 82 -45.78 54.62 41.26
C GLU A 82 -45.72 53.09 41.36
N ASN A 83 -46.78 52.45 41.85
CA ASN A 83 -46.88 51.00 41.90
C ASN A 83 -46.90 50.38 40.50
N ALA A 84 -47.67 50.96 39.57
CA ALA A 84 -47.71 50.53 38.17
C ALA A 84 -46.32 50.64 37.52
N ARG A 85 -45.58 51.73 37.80
CA ARG A 85 -44.20 51.90 37.32
C ARG A 85 -43.26 50.82 37.87
N LYS A 86 -43.31 50.57 39.18
CA LYS A 86 -42.51 49.51 39.82
C LYS A 86 -42.85 48.12 39.26
N ALA A 87 -44.12 47.81 39.06
CA ALA A 87 -44.57 46.57 38.45
C ALA A 87 -44.05 46.41 37.00
N GLN A 88 -44.04 47.50 36.22
CA GLN A 88 -43.48 47.50 34.87
C GLN A 88 -41.97 47.23 34.87
N ASP A 89 -41.22 47.79 35.81
CA ASP A 89 -39.77 47.57 35.90
C ASP A 89 -39.43 46.14 36.33
N VAL A 90 -40.21 45.55 37.25
CA VAL A 90 -40.10 44.11 37.58
C VAL A 90 -40.44 43.25 36.36
N ALA A 91 -41.48 43.57 35.61
CA ALA A 91 -41.83 42.83 34.40
C ALA A 91 -40.70 42.84 33.36
N LYS A 92 -40.02 43.97 33.17
CA LYS A 92 -38.84 44.05 32.28
C LYS A 92 -37.70 43.14 32.75
N GLN A 93 -37.45 43.09 34.05
CA GLN A 93 -36.41 42.22 34.61
C GLN A 93 -36.76 40.73 34.41
N ILE A 94 -38.03 40.35 34.64
CA ILE A 94 -38.51 38.99 34.41
C ILE A 94 -38.29 38.58 32.95
N VAL A 95 -38.68 39.42 31.98
CA VAL A 95 -38.49 39.14 30.54
C VAL A 95 -37.01 39.03 30.18
N SER A 96 -36.15 39.87 30.77
CA SER A 96 -34.70 39.78 30.57
C SER A 96 -34.14 38.45 31.08
N ILE A 97 -34.54 38.01 32.28
CA ILE A 97 -34.10 36.75 32.88
C ILE A 97 -34.61 35.57 32.05
N GLU A 98 -35.88 35.58 31.65
CA GLU A 98 -36.48 34.55 30.79
C GLU A 98 -35.68 34.40 29.49
N THR A 99 -35.37 35.52 28.84
CA THR A 99 -34.61 35.53 27.59
C THR A 99 -33.22 34.94 27.78
N GLN A 100 -32.52 35.34 28.85
CA GLN A 100 -31.19 34.80 29.17
C GLN A 100 -31.26 33.31 29.49
N MET A 101 -32.26 32.87 30.25
CA MET A 101 -32.42 31.47 30.63
C MET A 101 -32.74 30.59 29.42
N ASN A 102 -33.57 31.05 28.50
CA ASN A 102 -33.84 30.36 27.24
C ASN A 102 -32.57 30.25 26.37
N GLN A 103 -31.76 31.31 26.30
CA GLN A 103 -30.47 31.25 25.59
C GLN A 103 -29.52 30.23 26.22
N GLN A 104 -29.39 30.24 27.55
CA GLN A 104 -28.54 29.27 28.26
C GLN A 104 -29.04 27.83 28.08
N TYR A 105 -30.35 27.63 28.06
CA TYR A 105 -30.94 26.31 27.79
C TYR A 105 -30.57 25.79 26.40
N VAL A 106 -30.65 26.64 25.36
CA VAL A 106 -30.23 26.27 24.00
C VAL A 106 -28.76 25.88 23.97
N VAL A 107 -27.87 26.73 24.52
CA VAL A 107 -26.42 26.44 24.57
C VAL A 107 -26.13 25.14 25.32
N MET A 108 -26.81 24.90 26.44
CA MET A 108 -26.66 23.67 27.21
C MET A 108 -27.14 22.45 26.43
N SER A 109 -28.28 22.55 25.74
CA SER A 109 -28.80 21.48 24.89
C SER A 109 -27.82 21.13 23.76
N ASP A 110 -27.26 22.14 23.09
CA ASP A 110 -26.27 21.95 22.04
C ASP A 110 -24.99 21.29 22.57
N LEU A 111 -24.54 21.70 23.76
CA LEU A 111 -23.40 21.09 24.43
C LEU A 111 -23.67 19.62 24.75
N ILE A 112 -24.82 19.30 25.35
CA ILE A 112 -25.22 17.92 25.67
C ILE A 112 -25.26 17.08 24.39
N HIS A 113 -25.80 17.63 23.30
CA HIS A 113 -25.83 16.96 22.01
C HIS A 113 -24.41 16.66 21.50
N CYS A 114 -23.51 17.64 21.50
CA CYS A 114 -22.11 17.46 21.11
C CYS A 114 -21.40 16.41 21.98
N LEU A 115 -21.60 16.44 23.30
CA LEU A 115 -21.01 15.47 24.22
C LEU A 115 -21.55 14.05 23.97
N SER A 116 -22.83 13.91 23.61
CA SER A 116 -23.44 12.62 23.29
C SER A 116 -22.86 11.96 22.04
N ALA A 117 -22.25 12.74 21.14
CA ALA A 117 -21.62 12.23 19.92
C ALA A 117 -20.19 11.69 20.15
N ILE A 118 -19.54 12.05 21.26
CA ILE A 118 -18.15 11.64 21.56
C ILE A 118 -17.98 10.11 21.59
N PRO A 119 -18.86 9.31 22.24
CA PRO A 119 -18.73 7.85 22.23
C PRO A 119 -18.77 7.24 20.83
N ASN A 120 -19.56 7.80 19.91
CA ASN A 120 -19.59 7.35 18.51
C ASN A 120 -18.26 7.65 17.81
N LEU A 121 -17.71 8.85 18.01
CA LEU A 121 -16.40 9.22 17.47
C LEU A 121 -15.29 8.31 18.02
N VAL A 122 -15.33 7.98 19.31
CA VAL A 122 -14.40 7.03 19.93
C VAL A 122 -14.54 5.64 19.33
N GLY A 123 -15.77 5.19 19.04
CA GLY A 123 -16.02 3.94 18.32
C GLY A 123 -15.35 3.93 16.95
N LYS A 124 -15.62 4.94 16.12
CA LYS A 124 -15.00 5.09 14.80
C LYS A 124 -13.48 5.14 14.86
N LEU A 125 -12.91 5.82 15.87
CA LEU A 125 -11.47 5.88 16.06
C LEU A 125 -10.88 4.50 16.37
N LYS A 126 -11.57 3.68 17.18
CA LYS A 126 -11.17 2.30 17.46
C LYS A 126 -11.25 1.43 16.21
N ASP A 127 -12.28 1.59 15.39
CA ASP A 127 -12.40 0.87 14.12
C ASP A 127 -11.25 1.23 13.18
N CYS A 128 -10.95 2.52 13.03
CA CYS A 128 -9.78 2.97 12.26
C CYS A 128 -8.46 2.40 12.82
N GLN A 129 -8.31 2.38 14.15
CA GLN A 129 -7.13 1.79 14.79
C GLN A 129 -7.02 0.30 14.48
N GLN A 130 -8.14 -0.43 14.45
CA GLN A 130 -8.17 -1.85 14.12
C GLN A 130 -7.80 -2.09 12.66
N THR A 131 -8.37 -1.32 11.72
CA THR A 131 -8.00 -1.40 10.31
C THR A 131 -6.51 -1.12 10.10
N VAL A 132 -5.94 -0.13 10.79
CA VAL A 132 -4.50 0.16 10.70
C VAL A 132 -3.66 -1.03 11.17
N LYS A 133 -4.05 -1.72 12.25
CA LYS A 133 -3.35 -2.93 12.71
C LYS A 133 -3.42 -4.05 11.68
N GLU A 134 -4.59 -4.31 11.11
CA GLU A 134 -4.77 -5.34 10.08
C GLU A 134 -3.90 -5.05 8.84
N VAL A 135 -3.80 -3.78 8.43
CA VAL A 135 -2.92 -3.37 7.33
C VAL A 135 -1.44 -3.58 7.69
N GLN A 136 -1.04 -3.31 8.94
CA GLN A 136 0.33 -3.56 9.40
C GLN A 136 0.67 -5.05 9.41
N GLU A 137 -0.24 -5.90 9.88
CA GLU A 137 -0.08 -7.35 9.89
C GLU A 137 0.04 -7.91 8.46
N LEU A 138 -0.83 -7.45 7.55
CA LEU A 138 -0.75 -7.82 6.14
C LEU A 138 0.56 -7.35 5.50
N GLY A 139 1.01 -6.13 5.84
CA GLY A 139 2.30 -5.60 5.40
C GLY A 139 3.47 -6.51 5.82
N HIS A 140 3.47 -6.96 7.07
CA HIS A 140 4.50 -7.86 7.57
C HIS A 140 4.49 -9.24 6.87
N GLU A 141 3.31 -9.79 6.59
CA GLU A 141 3.22 -11.05 5.84
C GLU A 141 3.74 -10.89 4.41
N VAL A 142 3.43 -9.76 3.75
CA VAL A 142 3.97 -9.47 2.41
C VAL A 142 5.49 -9.34 2.44
N GLU A 143 6.06 -8.65 3.42
CA GLU A 143 7.53 -8.55 3.58
C GLU A 143 8.18 -9.93 3.71
N LYS A 144 7.58 -10.82 4.50
CA LYS A 144 8.06 -12.19 4.70
C LYS A 144 7.95 -13.04 3.43
N GLU A 145 6.87 -12.91 2.66
CA GLU A 145 6.75 -13.62 1.39
C GLU A 145 7.72 -13.06 0.32
N LEU A 146 8.03 -11.77 0.35
CA LEU A 146 9.06 -11.18 -0.50
C LEU A 146 10.47 -11.68 -0.15
N GLU A 147 10.80 -11.81 1.14
CA GLU A 147 12.06 -12.40 1.58
C GLU A 147 12.22 -13.85 1.07
N LYS A 148 11.18 -14.67 1.20
CA LYS A 148 11.18 -16.04 0.64
C LYS A 148 11.34 -16.06 -0.88
N LEU A 149 10.74 -15.09 -1.58
CA LEU A 149 10.86 -14.98 -3.02
C LEU A 149 12.29 -14.59 -3.44
N GLU A 150 12.93 -13.70 -2.69
CA GLU A 150 14.34 -13.34 -2.90
C GLU A 150 15.26 -14.55 -2.74
N ASP A 151 15.08 -15.33 -1.66
CA ASP A 151 15.81 -16.58 -1.43
C ASP A 151 15.62 -17.57 -2.58
N LEU A 152 14.38 -17.71 -3.08
CA LEU A 152 14.07 -18.61 -4.19
C LEU A 152 14.72 -18.15 -5.50
N CYS A 153 14.75 -16.85 -5.76
CA CYS A 153 15.45 -16.30 -6.93
C CYS A 153 16.95 -16.58 -6.86
N ALA A 154 17.58 -16.35 -5.70
CA ALA A 154 19.01 -16.64 -5.50
C ALA A 154 19.34 -18.13 -5.71
N GLU A 155 18.48 -19.02 -5.21
CA GLU A 155 18.62 -20.46 -5.44
C GLU A 155 18.48 -20.82 -6.93
N CYS A 156 17.52 -20.24 -7.64
CA CYS A 156 17.36 -20.44 -9.08
C CYS A 156 18.61 -20.00 -9.87
N GLU A 157 19.15 -18.82 -9.57
CA GLU A 157 20.37 -18.30 -10.21
C GLU A 157 21.57 -19.22 -9.95
N LEU A 158 21.71 -19.72 -8.72
CA LEU A 158 22.77 -20.67 -8.36
C LEU A 158 22.64 -21.99 -9.15
N GLN A 159 21.42 -22.52 -9.27
CA GLN A 159 21.16 -23.74 -10.03
C GLN A 159 21.47 -23.58 -11.51
N GLU A 160 21.09 -22.44 -12.11
CA GLU A 160 21.41 -22.12 -13.50
C GLU A 160 22.94 -22.06 -13.71
N TYR A 161 23.65 -21.38 -12.82
CA TYR A 161 25.11 -21.31 -12.85
C TYR A 161 25.76 -22.70 -12.76
N MET A 162 25.31 -23.54 -11.83
CA MET A 162 25.82 -24.90 -11.68
C MET A 162 25.60 -25.74 -12.94
N LEU A 163 24.41 -25.63 -13.56
CA LEU A 163 24.08 -26.35 -14.79
C LEU A 163 24.97 -25.87 -15.96
N GLU A 164 25.20 -24.56 -16.08
CA GLU A 164 26.10 -24.00 -17.07
C GLU A 164 27.52 -24.57 -16.91
N LYS A 165 28.04 -24.60 -15.68
CA LYS A 165 29.37 -25.18 -15.39
C LYS A 165 29.45 -26.68 -15.66
N GLN A 166 28.39 -27.42 -15.36
CA GLN A 166 28.32 -28.83 -15.72
C GLN A 166 28.33 -29.04 -17.25
N CYS A 167 27.63 -28.18 -17.99
CA CYS A 167 27.60 -28.20 -19.45
C CYS A 167 28.98 -27.86 -20.04
N GLU A 168 29.66 -26.83 -19.53
CA GLU A 168 31.04 -26.48 -19.91
C GLU A 168 32.02 -27.63 -19.68
N LEU A 169 31.97 -28.26 -18.51
CA LEU A 169 32.81 -29.41 -18.18
C LEU A 169 32.55 -30.60 -19.12
N SER A 170 31.29 -30.88 -19.43
CA SER A 170 30.90 -31.94 -20.35
C SER A 170 31.43 -31.69 -21.76
N LYS A 171 31.31 -30.46 -22.27
CA LYS A 171 31.88 -30.03 -23.56
C LYS A 171 33.40 -30.17 -23.59
N PHE A 172 34.09 -29.75 -22.53
CA PHE A 172 35.54 -29.87 -22.43
C PHE A 172 35.99 -31.34 -22.43
N LYS A 173 35.32 -32.19 -21.64
CA LYS A 173 35.59 -33.64 -21.61
C LYS A 173 35.40 -34.27 -22.99
N GLN A 174 34.31 -33.93 -23.68
CA GLN A 174 34.04 -34.43 -25.03
C GLN A 174 35.15 -34.03 -26.01
N LYS A 175 35.54 -32.75 -26.01
CA LYS A 175 36.65 -32.26 -26.86
C LYS A 175 37.95 -33.00 -26.57
N LYS A 176 38.27 -33.27 -25.30
CA LYS A 176 39.46 -34.06 -24.94
C LYS A 176 39.40 -35.50 -25.40
N MET A 177 38.21 -36.11 -25.41
CA MET A 177 38.01 -37.44 -25.95
C MET A 177 38.25 -37.47 -27.47
N GLU A 178 37.72 -36.47 -28.19
CA GLU A 178 37.94 -36.31 -29.63
C GLU A 178 39.42 -36.07 -29.97
N ASP A 179 40.11 -35.21 -29.21
CA ASP A 179 41.55 -34.97 -29.37
C ASP A 179 42.36 -36.26 -29.19
N LEU A 180 42.03 -37.07 -28.18
CA LEU A 180 42.68 -38.35 -27.90
C LEU A 180 42.42 -39.37 -29.01
N GLU A 181 41.19 -39.44 -29.51
CA GLU A 181 40.83 -40.36 -30.60
C GLU A 181 41.54 -39.97 -31.90
N SER A 182 41.61 -38.67 -32.21
CA SER A 182 42.40 -38.16 -33.35
C SER A 182 43.88 -38.51 -33.21
N TYR A 183 44.45 -38.37 -32.02
CA TYR A 183 45.83 -38.76 -31.76
C TYR A 183 46.05 -40.27 -31.96
N ARG A 184 45.16 -41.11 -31.44
CA ARG A 184 45.21 -42.57 -31.64
C ARG A 184 45.16 -42.95 -33.11
N GLN A 185 44.27 -42.34 -33.88
CA GLN A 185 44.17 -42.57 -35.32
C GLN A 185 45.46 -42.18 -36.07
N LYS A 186 46.07 -41.05 -35.72
CA LYS A 186 47.37 -40.63 -36.29
C LYS A 186 48.47 -41.64 -35.98
N VAL A 187 48.60 -42.06 -34.71
CA VAL A 187 49.60 -43.05 -34.30
C VAL A 187 49.39 -44.39 -35.01
N ALA A 188 48.15 -44.85 -35.15
CA ALA A 188 47.82 -46.06 -35.89
C ALA A 188 48.17 -45.94 -37.39
N ALA A 189 47.86 -44.80 -38.02
CA ALA A 189 48.20 -44.54 -39.42
C ALA A 189 49.72 -44.52 -39.64
N ASP A 190 50.47 -43.85 -38.77
CA ASP A 190 51.94 -43.80 -38.80
C ASP A 190 52.54 -45.19 -38.62
N HIS A 191 52.01 -45.99 -37.70
CA HIS A 191 52.44 -47.37 -37.51
C HIS A 191 52.16 -48.23 -38.74
N GLN A 192 50.96 -48.15 -39.32
CA GLN A 192 50.60 -48.88 -40.54
C GLN A 192 51.45 -48.44 -41.75
N GLN A 193 51.83 -47.17 -41.84
CA GLN A 193 52.76 -46.68 -42.85
C GLN A 193 54.17 -47.25 -42.64
N ARG A 194 54.68 -47.28 -41.41
CA ARG A 194 55.99 -47.89 -41.09
C ARG A 194 56.04 -49.36 -41.44
N ILE A 195 54.98 -50.13 -41.12
CA ILE A 195 54.88 -51.54 -41.50
C ILE A 195 54.93 -51.69 -43.02
N ARG A 196 54.11 -50.93 -43.77
CA ARG A 196 54.12 -50.99 -45.23
C ARG A 196 55.49 -50.69 -45.84
N LEU A 197 56.18 -49.64 -45.37
CA LEU A 197 57.53 -49.30 -45.81
C LEU A 197 58.54 -50.42 -45.50
N HIS A 198 58.41 -51.04 -44.32
CA HIS A 198 59.26 -52.17 -43.94
C HIS A 198 59.02 -53.41 -44.82
N GLU A 199 57.76 -53.75 -45.07
CA GLU A 199 57.36 -54.85 -45.95
C GLU A 199 57.82 -54.61 -47.40
N GLU A 200 57.68 -53.40 -47.93
CA GLU A 200 58.17 -53.03 -49.26
C GLU A 200 59.69 -53.20 -49.36
N LYS A 201 60.43 -52.73 -48.34
CA LYS A 201 61.88 -52.91 -48.26
C LYS A 201 62.27 -54.39 -48.25
N LEU A 202 61.60 -55.21 -47.44
CA LEU A 202 61.82 -56.66 -47.39
C LEU A 202 61.54 -57.32 -48.75
N ARG A 203 60.43 -56.96 -49.41
CA ARG A 203 60.09 -57.45 -50.76
C ARG A 203 61.14 -57.07 -51.79
N SER A 204 61.67 -55.84 -51.73
CA SER A 204 62.74 -55.39 -52.62
C SER A 204 64.01 -56.23 -52.45
N ILE A 205 64.43 -56.45 -51.21
CA ILE A 205 65.60 -57.29 -50.89
C ILE A 205 65.40 -58.73 -51.38
N GLN A 206 64.19 -59.30 -51.21
CA GLN A 206 63.88 -60.64 -51.69
C GLN A 206 63.93 -60.74 -53.21
N LYS A 207 63.39 -59.74 -53.94
CA LYS A 207 63.46 -59.68 -55.40
C LYS A 207 64.90 -59.56 -55.90
N GLU A 208 65.71 -58.72 -55.26
CA GLU A 208 67.13 -58.58 -55.61
C GLU A 208 67.87 -59.90 -55.40
N ARG A 209 67.66 -60.56 -54.26
CA ARG A 209 68.22 -61.90 -53.99
C ARG A 209 67.78 -62.91 -55.06
N GLN A 210 66.49 -62.96 -55.40
CA GLN A 210 65.97 -63.86 -56.43
C GLN A 210 66.60 -63.58 -57.80
N ALA A 211 66.74 -62.31 -58.20
CA ALA A 211 67.41 -61.94 -59.46
C ALA A 211 68.87 -62.39 -59.49
N VAL A 212 69.60 -62.22 -58.37
CA VAL A 212 70.98 -62.72 -58.24
C VAL A 212 71.03 -64.24 -58.36
N PHE A 213 70.10 -64.98 -57.73
CA PHE A 213 70.02 -66.43 -57.85
C PHE A 213 69.65 -66.89 -59.26
N GLU A 214 68.72 -66.20 -59.94
CA GLU A 214 68.35 -66.50 -61.33
C GLU A 214 69.52 -66.21 -62.30
N ASP A 215 70.25 -65.12 -62.10
CA ASP A 215 71.45 -64.79 -62.87
C ASP A 215 72.54 -65.86 -62.69
N ALA A 216 72.79 -66.29 -61.45
CA ALA A 216 73.70 -67.39 -61.14
C ALA A 216 73.22 -68.71 -61.78
N PHE A 217 71.94 -69.02 -61.68
CA PHE A 217 71.37 -70.23 -62.29
C PHE A 217 71.49 -70.22 -63.82
N ARG A 218 71.26 -69.09 -64.49
CA ARG A 218 71.48 -68.97 -65.94
C ARG A 218 72.94 -69.16 -66.31
N HIS A 219 73.86 -68.71 -65.46
CA HIS A 219 75.29 -68.94 -65.64
C HIS A 219 75.60 -70.44 -65.52
N ASP A 220 75.13 -71.10 -64.45
CA ASP A 220 75.29 -72.54 -64.24
C ASP A 220 74.68 -73.36 -65.39
N LEU A 221 73.52 -72.96 -65.91
CA LEU A 221 72.86 -73.61 -67.04
C LEU A 221 73.67 -73.45 -68.35
N LYS A 222 74.36 -72.32 -68.55
CA LYS A 222 75.27 -72.13 -69.67
C LYS A 222 76.52 -72.99 -69.50
N GLU A 223 77.12 -73.00 -68.31
CA GLU A 223 78.27 -73.84 -67.97
C GLU A 223 77.95 -75.32 -68.21
N PHE A 224 76.77 -75.79 -67.81
CA PHE A 224 76.31 -77.16 -68.08
C PHE A 224 76.21 -77.47 -69.58
N LYS A 225 75.65 -76.54 -70.36
CA LYS A 225 75.49 -76.72 -71.82
C LYS A 225 76.82 -76.73 -72.55
N GLU A 226 77.82 -76.01 -72.05
CA GLU A 226 79.15 -75.92 -72.66
C GLU A 226 80.05 -77.09 -72.24
N ASN A 227 79.99 -77.53 -70.97
CA ASN A 227 80.97 -78.47 -70.39
C ASN A 227 80.38 -79.85 -70.00
N GLY A 228 79.06 -80.06 -70.14
CA GLY A 228 78.39 -81.34 -69.84
C GLY A 228 78.26 -81.69 -68.35
N HIS A 229 78.77 -80.84 -67.45
CA HIS A 229 78.64 -80.92 -65.99
C HIS A 229 78.71 -79.52 -65.39
N ILE A 230 77.96 -79.27 -64.30
CA ILE A 230 78.05 -78.03 -63.52
C ILE A 230 79.13 -78.21 -62.45
N SER A 231 80.02 -77.24 -62.29
CA SER A 231 80.93 -77.18 -61.14
C SER A 231 80.10 -77.08 -59.86
N LYS A 232 80.00 -78.18 -59.10
CA LYS A 232 79.34 -78.14 -57.79
C LYS A 232 79.96 -77.02 -56.98
N ILE A 233 79.15 -76.06 -56.53
CA ILE A 233 79.55 -75.13 -55.48
C ILE A 233 80.14 -76.00 -54.37
N ARG A 234 81.45 -75.83 -54.15
CA ARG A 234 82.14 -76.49 -53.05
C ARG A 234 81.52 -75.91 -51.80
N LYS A 235 80.54 -76.62 -51.26
CA LYS A 235 80.18 -76.52 -49.86
C LYS A 235 81.43 -76.96 -49.11
N ASP A 236 82.29 -76.02 -48.77
CA ASP A 236 83.14 -76.13 -47.59
C ASP A 236 82.23 -76.09 -46.35
N ILE A 237 81.24 -77.00 -46.32
CA ILE A 237 80.56 -77.39 -45.10
C ILE A 237 81.53 -78.37 -44.48
N LYS A 238 82.40 -77.82 -43.63
CA LYS A 238 82.91 -78.61 -42.51
C LYS A 238 81.71 -79.28 -41.87
N GLN A 239 81.79 -80.59 -41.87
CA GLN A 239 80.82 -81.57 -41.46
C GLN A 239 80.55 -81.43 -39.96
N GLU A 240 79.76 -80.45 -39.55
CA GLU A 240 79.08 -80.48 -38.27
C GLU A 240 77.67 -81.03 -38.49
N ARG A 241 77.58 -82.32 -38.19
CA ARG A 241 76.42 -83.12 -37.79
C ARG A 241 75.07 -82.70 -38.36
N SER A 242 74.50 -83.64 -39.11
CA SER A 242 73.06 -83.82 -39.23
C SER A 242 72.41 -83.87 -37.85
N MET A 243 72.02 -82.72 -37.32
CA MET A 243 71.11 -82.63 -36.18
C MET A 243 69.73 -83.00 -36.74
N SER A 244 69.30 -84.24 -36.47
CA SER A 244 67.90 -84.63 -36.63
C SER A 244 67.05 -83.74 -35.73
N LEU A 245 65.84 -83.35 -36.16
CA LEU A 245 64.87 -82.61 -35.35
C LEU A 245 64.51 -83.33 -34.04
N GLU A 246 64.83 -84.62 -33.91
CA GLU A 246 64.66 -85.42 -32.70
C GLU A 246 65.74 -85.19 -31.63
N GLU A 247 66.83 -84.49 -31.96
CA GLU A 247 67.97 -84.24 -31.05
C GLU A 247 68.02 -82.80 -30.52
N VAL A 248 67.04 -81.96 -30.87
CA VAL A 248 66.86 -80.63 -30.27
C VAL A 248 66.11 -80.76 -28.95
N VAL A 249 66.85 -80.92 -27.86
CA VAL A 249 66.33 -80.63 -26.52
C VAL A 249 66.31 -79.10 -26.39
N LEU A 250 65.12 -78.50 -26.38
CA LEU A 250 64.95 -77.14 -25.91
C LEU A 250 65.30 -77.14 -24.43
N ASP A 251 66.47 -76.60 -24.08
CA ASP A 251 66.83 -76.38 -22.70
C ASP A 251 65.84 -75.36 -22.11
N ASP A 252 65.12 -75.73 -21.04
CA ASP A 252 64.18 -74.89 -20.28
C ASP A 252 64.92 -73.78 -19.49
N GLY A 253 66.05 -73.31 -20.01
CA GLY A 253 66.81 -72.18 -19.52
C GLY A 253 66.02 -70.90 -19.74
N SER A 254 65.90 -70.10 -18.66
CA SER A 254 65.19 -68.83 -18.57
C SER A 254 65.43 -67.86 -19.74
N ASP A 255 66.58 -67.94 -20.38
CA ASP A 255 67.03 -66.99 -21.41
C ASP A 255 66.25 -67.10 -22.73
N THR A 256 65.61 -68.25 -23.00
CA THR A 256 64.81 -68.45 -24.22
C THR A 256 63.41 -67.83 -24.13
N LYS A 257 62.86 -67.68 -22.93
CA LYS A 257 61.59 -66.98 -22.70
C LYS A 257 61.76 -65.48 -22.88
N ASP A 258 62.88 -64.93 -22.41
CA ASP A 258 63.20 -63.51 -22.55
C ASP A 258 63.39 -63.10 -24.02
N ALA A 259 64.06 -63.93 -24.83
CA ALA A 259 64.22 -63.65 -26.26
C ALA A 259 62.90 -63.72 -27.04
N LEU A 260 61.98 -64.59 -26.63
CA LEU A 260 60.65 -64.71 -27.26
C LEU A 260 59.72 -63.58 -26.82
N GLU A 261 59.78 -63.15 -25.56
CA GLU A 261 59.06 -61.96 -25.06
C GLU A 261 59.58 -60.66 -25.69
N GLU A 262 60.90 -60.54 -25.92
CA GLU A 262 61.49 -59.39 -26.62
C GLU A 262 61.07 -59.33 -28.10
N PHE A 263 60.96 -60.49 -28.77
CA PHE A 263 60.46 -60.55 -30.14
C PHE A 263 58.95 -60.25 -30.27
N LEU A 264 58.15 -60.62 -29.26
CA LEU A 264 56.69 -60.43 -29.28
C LEU A 264 56.26 -59.03 -28.79
N ASN A 265 57.09 -58.34 -28.00
CA ASN A 265 56.81 -57.01 -27.45
C ASN A 265 57.61 -55.87 -28.11
N GLY A 266 58.37 -56.16 -29.18
CA GLY A 266 59.18 -55.20 -29.96
C GLY A 266 58.47 -54.62 -31.19
#